data_AF-A0A3M0HZW3-F1
#
_entry.id   AF-A0A3M0HZW3-F1
#
_cell.length_a   1.000
_cell.length_b   1.000
_cell.length_c   1.000
_cell.angle_alpha   90.00
_cell.angle_beta   90.00
_cell.angle_gamma   90.00
#
_symmetry.space_group_name_H-M   'P 1'
#
loop_
_entity.id
_entity.type
_entity.pdbx_description
1 polymer ?
#
loop_
_entity_poly.entity_id
_entity_poly.type
_entity_poly.pdbx_seq_one_letter_code
_entity_poly.pdbx_strand_id
1 'polypeptide(L)'
;MAASHEFLVTLLTDKFEVSRPDIRPDATLAELGLDSLDAAELQLTLQEEWSANDLKGEITDKTTVQQAAAVARAWRAGRDVSTAEDVL
;
A
#
# COMPACT_ATOMS: atom_id res chain seq x y z
N MET A 1 -7.35 -2.47 -13.82
CA MET A 1 -7.25 -3.28 -12.58
C MET A 1 -5.81 -3.65 -12.23
N ALA A 2 -4.87 -3.76 -13.18
CA ALA A 2 -3.47 -4.13 -12.90
C ALA A 2 -2.53 -2.97 -12.49
N ALA A 3 -2.74 -1.75 -12.98
CA ALA A 3 -1.74 -0.67 -12.85
C ALA A 3 -1.43 -0.24 -11.40
N SER A 4 -2.39 -0.25 -10.48
CA SER A 4 -2.14 0.11 -9.07
C SER A 4 -1.41 -1.00 -8.31
N HIS A 5 -1.75 -2.26 -8.57
CA HIS A 5 -1.09 -3.41 -7.94
C HIS A 5 0.33 -3.58 -8.47
N GLU A 6 0.54 -3.45 -9.79
CA GLU A 6 1.89 -3.47 -10.36
C GLU A 6 2.75 -2.33 -9.82
N PHE A 7 2.20 -1.12 -9.69
CA PHE A 7 2.95 0.00 -9.11
C PHE A 7 3.32 -0.27 -7.65
N LEU A 8 2.38 -0.79 -6.84
CA LEU A 8 2.67 -1.18 -5.46
C LEU A 8 3.78 -2.24 -5.40
N VAL A 9 3.67 -3.29 -6.24
CA VAL A 9 4.69 -4.35 -6.32
C VAL A 9 6.04 -3.79 -6.73
N THR A 10 6.10 -2.89 -7.72
CA THR A 10 7.34 -2.23 -8.13
C THR A 10 7.92 -1.38 -7.01
N LEU A 11 7.09 -0.64 -6.27
CA LEU A 11 7.58 0.13 -5.12
C LEU A 11 8.15 -0.79 -4.03
N LEU A 12 7.44 -1.86 -3.71
CA LEU A 12 7.86 -2.87 -2.74
C LEU A 12 9.17 -3.56 -3.15
N THR A 13 9.35 -3.89 -4.44
CA THR A 13 10.57 -4.53 -4.91
C THR A 13 11.74 -3.57 -5.05
N ASP A 14 11.50 -2.35 -5.56
CA ASP A 14 12.58 -1.44 -5.95
C ASP A 14 13.04 -0.55 -4.79
N LYS A 15 12.10 -0.12 -3.93
CA LYS A 15 12.37 0.80 -2.82
C LYS A 15 12.55 0.07 -1.50
N PHE A 16 11.75 -0.96 -1.25
CA PHE A 16 11.75 -1.72 0.01
C PHE A 16 12.48 -3.07 -0.10
N GLU A 17 13.09 -3.36 -1.25
CA GLU A 17 13.84 -4.60 -1.53
C GLU A 17 13.07 -5.91 -1.21
N VAL A 18 11.74 -5.86 -1.23
CA VAL A 18 10.89 -7.00 -0.95
C VAL A 18 11.01 -8.01 -2.09
N SER A 19 11.21 -9.27 -1.73
CA SER A 19 11.19 -10.35 -2.70
C SER A 19 9.80 -10.53 -3.31
N ARG A 20 9.69 -10.34 -4.63
CA ARG A 20 8.45 -10.57 -5.39
C ARG A 20 7.72 -11.90 -5.09
N PRO A 21 8.39 -13.04 -4.89
CA PRO A 21 7.71 -14.29 -4.51
C PRO A 21 7.07 -14.26 -3.11
N ASP A 22 7.51 -13.37 -2.24
CA ASP A 22 6.97 -13.22 -0.88
C ASP A 22 5.76 -12.28 -0.82
N ILE A 23 5.58 -11.43 -1.86
CA ILE A 23 4.44 -10.52 -1.98
C ILE A 23 3.17 -11.32 -2.26
N ARG A 24 2.49 -11.72 -1.18
CA ARG A 24 1.19 -12.39 -1.20
C ARG A 24 0.10 -11.43 -0.73
N PRO A 25 -1.14 -11.53 -1.25
CA PRO A 25 -2.24 -10.62 -0.89
C PRO A 25 -2.59 -10.65 0.60
N ASP A 26 -2.42 -11.81 1.25
CA ASP A 26 -2.69 -12.05 2.66
C ASP A 26 -1.51 -11.71 3.59
N ALA A 27 -0.31 -11.51 3.03
CA ALA A 27 0.86 -11.13 3.81
C ALA A 27 0.73 -9.68 4.29
N THR A 28 1.07 -9.45 5.55
CA THR A 28 1.22 -8.12 6.15
C THR A 28 2.53 -7.47 5.71
N LEU A 29 2.59 -6.14 5.70
CA LEU A 29 3.83 -5.42 5.42
C LEU A 29 4.95 -5.82 6.41
N ALA A 30 4.61 -6.04 7.68
CA ALA A 30 5.52 -6.56 8.70
C ALA A 30 6.09 -7.94 8.35
N GLU A 31 5.27 -8.85 7.81
CA GLU A 31 5.74 -10.17 7.36
C GLU A 31 6.67 -10.10 6.13
N LEU A 32 6.54 -9.04 5.33
CA LEU A 32 7.43 -8.74 4.21
C LEU A 32 8.73 -8.06 4.65
N GLY A 33 8.89 -7.76 5.94
CA GLY A 33 10.04 -7.08 6.51
C GLY A 33 9.96 -5.56 6.51
N LEU A 34 8.81 -4.97 6.13
CA LEU A 34 8.58 -3.54 6.28
C LEU A 34 8.19 -3.24 7.72
N ASP A 35 8.90 -2.32 8.34
CA ASP A 35 8.53 -1.82 9.65
C ASP A 35 7.48 -0.68 9.57
N SER A 36 7.13 -0.11 10.71
CA SER A 36 6.18 1.01 10.78
C SER A 36 6.68 2.28 10.05
N LEU A 37 8.00 2.48 9.97
CA LEU A 37 8.61 3.61 9.26
C LEU A 37 8.54 3.38 7.76
N ASP A 38 8.85 2.17 7.30
CA ASP A 38 8.75 1.78 5.90
C ASP A 38 7.30 1.88 5.39
N ALA A 39 6.33 1.42 6.18
CA ALA A 39 4.91 1.54 5.84
C ALA A 39 4.46 3.00 5.73
N ALA A 40 4.93 3.88 6.64
CA ALA A 40 4.64 5.31 6.57
C ALA A 40 5.29 5.97 5.35
N GLU A 41 6.52 5.57 4.98
CA GLU A 41 7.19 6.05 3.79
C GLU A 41 6.50 5.58 2.50
N LEU A 42 6.06 4.32 2.45
CA LEU A 42 5.25 3.78 1.36
C LEU A 42 3.99 4.61 1.18
N GLN A 43 3.27 4.86 2.27
CA GLN A 43 2.08 5.72 2.26
C GLN A 43 2.40 7.12 1.73
N LEU A 44 3.41 7.79 2.26
CA LEU A 44 3.78 9.14 1.84
C LEU A 44 4.14 9.18 0.35
N THR A 45 4.92 8.22 -0.12
CA THR A 45 5.33 8.11 -1.54
C THR A 45 4.10 7.98 -2.45
N LEU A 46 3.12 7.13 -2.08
CA LEU A 46 1.88 6.97 -2.84
C LEU A 46 1.01 8.23 -2.82
N GLN A 47 0.94 8.91 -1.67
CA GLN A 47 0.16 10.13 -1.52
C GLN A 47 0.75 11.29 -2.33
N GLU A 48 2.08 11.43 -2.35
CA GLU A 48 2.78 12.42 -3.16
C GLU A 48 2.61 12.16 -4.66
N GLU A 49 2.86 10.92 -5.10
CA GLU A 49 2.78 10.53 -6.52
C GLU A 49 1.38 10.74 -7.11
N TRP A 50 0.33 10.53 -6.31
CA TRP A 50 -1.06 10.64 -6.76
C TRP A 50 -1.80 11.88 -6.25
N SER A 51 -1.09 12.81 -5.59
CA SER A 51 -1.69 14.00 -4.97
C SER A 51 -2.88 13.65 -4.05
N ALA A 52 -2.75 12.54 -3.32
CA ALA A 52 -3.77 11.96 -2.45
C ALA A 52 -3.58 12.34 -0.97
N ASN A 53 -2.80 13.38 -0.67
CA ASN A 53 -2.51 13.86 0.69
C ASN A 53 -3.79 14.20 1.50
N ASP A 54 -4.87 14.60 0.81
CA ASP A 54 -6.14 14.95 1.43
C ASP A 54 -7.09 13.75 1.58
N LEU A 55 -6.76 12.60 0.99
CA LEU A 55 -7.62 11.43 0.96
C LEU A 55 -7.48 10.59 2.23
N LYS A 56 -8.61 10.02 2.68
CA LYS A 56 -8.64 9.10 3.81
C LYS A 56 -8.06 7.73 3.45
N GLY A 57 -7.41 7.10 4.42
CA GLY A 57 -6.75 5.80 4.29
C GLY A 57 -5.44 5.81 5.05
N GLU A 58 -5.09 4.68 5.66
CA GLU A 58 -3.83 4.50 6.37
C GLU A 58 -3.23 3.14 5.98
N ILE A 59 -1.93 3.13 5.73
CA ILE A 59 -1.13 1.93 5.48
C ILE A 59 -0.14 1.82 6.64
N THR A 60 -0.24 0.73 7.38
CA THR A 60 0.62 0.40 8.52
C THR A 60 1.34 -0.92 8.29
N ASP A 61 2.34 -1.22 9.10
CA ASP A 61 3.04 -2.51 9.15
C ASP A 61 2.08 -3.71 9.30
N LYS A 62 0.94 -3.50 9.96
CA LYS A 62 -0.13 -4.52 10.15
C LYS A 62 -1.06 -4.67 8.95
N THR A 63 -0.95 -3.79 7.97
CA THR A 63 -1.82 -3.81 6.78
C THR A 63 -1.35 -4.90 5.82
N THR A 64 -2.28 -5.67 5.27
CA THR A 64 -1.98 -6.68 4.25
C THR A 64 -1.69 -6.02 2.89
N VAL A 65 -0.94 -6.70 2.03
CA VAL A 65 -0.70 -6.24 0.65
C VAL A 65 -2.01 -5.97 -0.08
N GLN A 66 -3.02 -6.81 0.12
CA GLN A 66 -4.34 -6.63 -0.49
C GLN A 66 -5.02 -5.33 0.00
N GLN A 67 -4.98 -5.05 1.31
CA GLN A 67 -5.52 -3.82 1.87
C GLN A 67 -4.76 -2.58 1.38
N ALA A 68 -3.42 -2.62 1.37
CA ALA A 68 -2.59 -1.54 0.85
C ALA A 68 -2.88 -1.28 -0.64
N ALA A 69 -3.04 -2.34 -1.45
CA ALA A 69 -3.44 -2.22 -2.85
C ALA A 69 -4.85 -1.64 -3.02
N ALA A 70 -5.78 -1.94 -2.12
CA ALA A 70 -7.13 -1.40 -2.14
C ALA A 70 -7.14 0.11 -1.81
N VAL A 71 -6.37 0.53 -0.81
CA VAL A 71 -6.16 1.95 -0.45
C VAL A 71 -5.53 2.69 -1.62
N ALA A 72 -4.42 2.17 -2.16
CA ALA A 72 -3.76 2.71 -3.33
C ALA A 72 -4.69 2.86 -4.55
N ARG A 73 -5.56 1.87 -4.78
CA ARG A 73 -6.56 1.92 -5.86
C ARG A 73 -7.58 3.04 -5.63
N ALA A 74 -8.02 3.24 -4.40
CA ALA A 74 -9.00 4.28 -4.08
C ALA A 74 -8.39 5.68 -4.22
N TRP A 75 -7.16 5.88 -3.74
CA TRP A 75 -6.42 7.13 -3.92
C TRP A 75 -6.23 7.49 -5.38
N ARG A 76 -5.81 6.52 -6.20
CA ARG A 76 -5.71 6.72 -7.65
C ARG A 76 -7.05 7.05 -8.33
N ALA A 77 -8.15 6.60 -7.75
CA ALA A 77 -9.49 6.92 -8.23
C ALA A 77 -10.05 8.25 -7.68
N GLY A 78 -9.27 8.97 -6.86
CA GLY A 78 -9.71 10.20 -6.19
C GLY A 78 -10.82 9.96 -5.17
N ARG A 79 -10.84 8.79 -4.52
CA ARG A 79 -11.86 8.41 -3.54
C ARG A 79 -11.26 8.27 -2.15
N ASP A 80 -12.03 8.71 -1.15
CA ASP A 80 -11.72 8.46 0.25
C ASP A 80 -11.95 6.99 0.61
N VAL A 81 -11.05 6.44 1.43
CA VAL A 81 -11.23 5.14 2.08
C VAL A 81 -11.41 5.36 3.57
N SER A 82 -12.62 5.12 4.06
CA SER A 82 -12.90 5.04 5.49
C SER A 82 -12.38 3.71 6.00
N THR A 83 -11.10 3.68 6.38
CA THR A 83 -10.46 2.59 7.14
C THR A 83 -10.15 1.31 6.34
N ALA A 84 -8.92 0.78 6.49
CA ALA A 84 -8.48 -0.50 5.90
C ALA A 84 -9.23 -1.74 6.47
N GLU A 85 -10.10 -1.54 7.47
CA GLU A 85 -10.94 -2.59 8.08
C GLU A 85 -12.26 -2.84 7.33
N ASP A 86 -12.76 -1.90 6.51
CA ASP A 86 -14.06 -1.99 5.82
C ASP A 86 -13.98 -2.66 4.42
N VAL A 87 -12.83 -3.27 4.09
CA VAL A 87 -12.57 -3.91 2.78
C VAL A 87 -12.76 -5.44 2.86
N LEU A 88 -13.80 -5.90 3.56
CA LEU A 88 -14.21 -7.31 3.63
C LEU A 88 -15.64 -7.51 3.12
#